data_AF-A0A812MMZ9-F1
#
_entry.id   AF-A0A812MMZ9-F1
#
_cell.length_a   1.000
_cell.length_b   1.000
_cell.length_c   1.000
_cell.angle_alpha   90.00
_cell.angle_beta   90.00
_cell.angle_gamma   90.00
#
_symmetry.space_group_name_H-M   'P 1'
#
loop_
_entity.id
_entity.type
_entity.pdbx_description
1 polymer ?
#
loop_
_entity_poly.entity_id
_entity_poly.type
_entity_poly.pdbx_seq_one_letter_code
_entity_poly.pdbx_strand_id
1 'polypeptide(L)'
;MAAGGFRELSQHLCVNGIVLLTYNWRSKYHAHDVSIMRSMWDLSSSLYSHWCVPTGLLALLQLAFAWCTQTASSEVYQLAGGPLMLLVTIVLCKSWLLIYMSRLHAVGVRIHAISNSLTGGATRQMMAITLMIFASFCLAFLILARSKDHGWVLASAYRGLLFGDGSGLDNLGLNVDEEEYARNDVMLCGVNLIGSTFFNIIILNLIIAVYSNEYDKVQHEVPLHFLHARAKYCVMYYLSCNLLQWRSEQFKLFVMVAAVAAAAVAMVACTLWPFWSFWSLALLLSVAQSLIAAAMVQCEWFSMEGVAFSNQEHFIWICHKSDLVDHSLLDSSSSHQEDEFQDRLAEVRALMESRCRGIESQVAQVDRKLDSILAMLEETE
;
A
#
# COMPACT_ATOMS: atom_id res chain seq x y z
N MET A 1 6.19 -34.63 -21.05
CA MET A 1 7.56 -34.07 -20.98
C MET A 1 7.61 -32.53 -20.91
N ALA A 2 6.64 -31.79 -21.47
CA ALA A 2 6.59 -30.32 -21.35
C ALA A 2 6.33 -29.79 -19.93
N ALA A 3 5.81 -30.62 -19.02
CA ALA A 3 5.54 -30.28 -17.63
C ALA A 3 6.84 -29.98 -16.85
N GLY A 4 7.84 -30.87 -16.89
CA GLY A 4 9.16 -30.68 -16.25
C GLY A 4 9.97 -29.49 -16.77
N GLY A 5 9.47 -28.91 -17.88
CA GLY A 5 9.33 -27.48 -18.11
C GLY A 5 9.01 -26.66 -16.86
N PHE A 6 8.31 -25.55 -16.98
CA PHE A 6 7.91 -24.57 -15.96
C PHE A 6 8.54 -24.46 -14.52
N ARG A 7 8.76 -25.54 -13.77
CA ARG A 7 9.52 -25.66 -12.51
C ARG A 7 10.90 -24.99 -12.49
N GLU A 8 11.81 -25.34 -13.40
CA GLU A 8 13.21 -24.87 -13.35
C GLU A 8 13.39 -23.40 -13.77
N LEU A 9 12.68 -22.89 -14.77
CA LEU A 9 12.69 -21.47 -15.16
C LEU A 9 12.16 -20.56 -14.06
N SER A 10 11.09 -20.99 -13.38
CA SER A 10 10.55 -20.21 -12.27
C SER A 10 11.58 -20.18 -11.12
N GLN A 11 12.22 -21.31 -10.81
CA GLN A 11 13.32 -21.37 -9.84
C GLN A 11 14.51 -20.49 -10.25
N HIS A 12 14.92 -20.49 -11.53
CA HIS A 12 16.03 -19.66 -12.01
C HIS A 12 15.72 -18.17 -12.03
N LEU A 13 14.49 -17.76 -12.39
CA LEU A 13 14.05 -16.36 -12.28
C LEU A 13 14.05 -15.88 -10.82
N CYS A 14 13.63 -16.75 -9.89
CA CYS A 14 13.62 -16.43 -8.47
C CYS A 14 15.04 -16.35 -7.89
N VAL A 15 15.91 -17.31 -8.22
CA VAL A 15 17.31 -17.33 -7.77
C VAL A 15 18.09 -16.17 -8.37
N ASN A 16 17.96 -15.90 -9.67
CA ASN A 16 18.60 -14.75 -10.30
C ASN A 16 18.09 -13.44 -9.71
N GLY A 17 16.78 -13.32 -9.45
CA GLY A 17 16.21 -12.16 -8.77
C GLY A 17 16.82 -11.93 -7.39
N ILE A 18 16.91 -12.98 -6.56
CA ILE A 18 17.48 -12.90 -5.20
C ILE A 18 18.97 -12.60 -5.23
N VAL A 19 19.74 -13.25 -6.12
CA VAL A 19 21.19 -13.02 -6.24
C VAL A 19 21.46 -11.59 -6.73
N LEU A 20 20.72 -11.12 -7.73
CA LEU A 20 20.86 -9.76 -8.25
C LEU A 20 20.45 -8.73 -7.19
N LEU A 21 19.39 -8.98 -6.42
CA LEU A 21 18.96 -8.14 -5.31
C LEU A 21 20.00 -8.08 -4.19
N THR A 22 20.54 -9.23 -3.75
CA THR A 22 21.53 -9.30 -2.67
C THR A 22 22.87 -8.70 -3.08
N TYR A 23 23.31 -8.92 -4.31
CA TYR A 23 24.51 -8.30 -4.86
C TYR A 23 24.37 -6.78 -4.98
N ASN A 24 23.27 -6.31 -5.58
CA ASN A 24 22.99 -4.89 -5.77
C ASN A 24 22.85 -4.18 -4.40
N TRP A 25 22.18 -4.82 -3.45
CA TRP A 25 22.08 -4.35 -2.07
C TRP A 25 23.46 -4.21 -1.41
N ARG A 26 24.25 -5.27 -1.39
CA ARG A 26 25.57 -5.28 -0.72
C ARG A 26 26.54 -4.29 -1.37
N SER A 27 26.59 -4.27 -2.70
CA SER A 27 27.46 -3.36 -3.45
C SER A 27 27.17 -1.90 -3.12
N LYS A 28 25.89 -1.50 -3.08
CA LYS A 28 25.50 -0.11 -2.83
C LYS A 28 25.55 0.30 -1.38
N TYR A 29 25.17 -0.59 -0.47
CA TYR A 29 25.22 -0.30 0.95
C TYR A 29 26.65 0.07 1.39
N HIS A 30 27.65 -0.62 0.85
CA HIS A 30 29.06 -0.36 1.14
C HIS A 30 29.69 0.75 0.30
N ALA A 31 29.12 1.11 -0.86
CA ALA A 31 29.69 2.12 -1.74
C ALA A 31 29.45 3.58 -1.30
N HIS A 32 28.58 3.81 -0.30
CA HIS A 32 28.22 5.15 0.14
C HIS A 32 28.71 5.45 1.57
N ASP A 33 29.43 6.55 1.72
CA ASP A 33 29.90 7.07 3.00
C ASP A 33 28.83 7.90 3.73
N VAL A 34 27.89 8.47 2.98
CA VAL A 34 26.81 9.31 3.53
C VAL A 34 25.75 8.43 4.21
N SER A 35 25.49 8.68 5.49
CA SER A 35 24.54 7.93 6.32
C SER A 35 23.13 7.89 5.75
N ILE A 36 22.67 8.98 5.13
CA ILE A 36 21.37 9.09 4.47
C ILE A 36 21.28 8.15 3.27
N MET A 37 22.31 8.07 2.43
CA MET A 37 22.33 7.13 1.31
C MET A 37 22.38 5.70 1.80
N ARG A 38 23.17 5.42 2.84
CA ARG A 38 23.23 4.09 3.46
C ARG A 38 21.88 3.66 4.03
N SER A 39 21.14 4.56 4.67
CA SER A 39 19.80 4.26 5.23
C SER A 39 18.75 3.99 4.13
N MET A 40 18.88 4.61 2.94
CA MET A 40 18.02 4.27 1.80
C MET A 40 18.20 2.81 1.35
N TRP A 41 19.41 2.27 1.48
CA TRP A 41 19.75 0.89 1.16
C TRP A 41 19.74 -0.03 2.38
N ASP A 42 19.33 0.43 3.56
CA ASP A 42 19.26 -0.48 4.71
C ASP A 42 18.29 -1.63 4.42
N LEU A 43 18.65 -2.84 4.86
CA LEU A 43 17.88 -4.05 4.57
C LEU A 43 16.45 -3.91 5.09
N SER A 44 16.28 -3.28 6.25
CA SER A 44 14.97 -3.02 6.86
C SER A 44 14.11 -2.12 5.96
N SER A 45 14.64 -0.96 5.56
CA SER A 45 14.01 -0.02 4.63
C SER A 45 13.71 -0.73 3.30
N SER A 46 14.69 -1.39 2.69
CA SER A 46 14.55 -2.05 1.38
C SER A 46 13.58 -3.24 1.37
N LEU A 47 13.55 -4.05 2.45
CA LEU A 47 12.63 -5.17 2.62
C LEU A 47 11.18 -4.70 2.74
N TYR A 48 10.93 -3.78 3.67
CA TYR A 48 9.57 -3.32 3.95
C TYR A 48 9.03 -2.40 2.87
N SER A 49 9.91 -1.57 2.31
CA SER A 49 9.43 -0.47 1.53
C SER A 49 9.31 -0.84 0.05
N HIS A 50 10.29 -1.44 -0.66
CA HIS A 50 10.27 -1.30 -2.14
C HIS A 50 10.49 -2.50 -3.06
N TRP A 51 11.23 -3.56 -2.70
CA TRP A 51 11.61 -4.55 -3.74
C TRP A 51 11.56 -6.01 -3.31
N CYS A 52 12.10 -6.37 -2.15
CA CYS A 52 12.31 -7.79 -1.85
C CYS A 52 11.02 -8.52 -1.48
N VAL A 53 10.19 -7.96 -0.58
CA VAL A 53 9.02 -8.70 -0.08
C VAL A 53 7.92 -8.80 -1.13
N PRO A 54 7.43 -7.71 -1.76
CA PRO A 54 6.36 -7.83 -2.75
C PRO A 54 6.81 -8.57 -4.01
N THR A 55 8.02 -8.30 -4.52
CA THR A 55 8.53 -8.97 -5.73
C THR A 55 8.90 -10.42 -5.46
N GLY A 56 9.49 -10.71 -4.29
CA GLY A 56 9.79 -12.07 -3.86
C GLY A 56 8.53 -12.89 -3.60
N LEU A 57 7.54 -12.33 -2.89
CA LEU A 57 6.23 -12.96 -2.70
C LEU A 57 5.54 -13.24 -4.04
N LEU A 58 5.56 -12.27 -4.95
CA LEU A 58 4.98 -12.40 -6.27
C LEU A 58 5.71 -13.44 -7.12
N ALA A 59 7.04 -13.48 -7.05
CA ALA A 59 7.82 -14.53 -7.67
C ALA A 59 7.43 -15.90 -7.11
N LEU A 60 7.39 -16.06 -5.78
CA LEU A 60 6.95 -17.29 -5.10
C LEU A 60 5.54 -17.72 -5.52
N LEU A 61 4.59 -16.79 -5.58
CA LEU A 61 3.23 -17.05 -6.06
C LEU A 61 3.22 -17.51 -7.52
N GLN A 62 4.03 -16.87 -8.38
CA GLN A 62 4.21 -17.29 -9.76
C GLN A 62 4.85 -18.69 -9.85
N LEU A 63 5.80 -19.03 -8.97
CA LEU A 63 6.38 -20.38 -8.89
C LEU A 63 5.32 -21.40 -8.46
N ALA A 64 4.49 -21.06 -7.47
CA ALA A 64 3.44 -21.93 -6.96
C ALA A 64 2.37 -22.18 -8.02
N PHE A 65 1.93 -21.13 -8.73
CA PHE A 65 1.02 -21.26 -9.86
C PHE A 65 1.63 -22.09 -10.99
N ALA A 66 2.92 -21.87 -11.27
CA ALA A 66 3.66 -22.66 -12.23
C ALA A 66 3.68 -24.16 -11.88
N TRP A 67 3.93 -24.46 -10.61
CA TRP A 67 3.90 -25.81 -10.10
C TRP A 67 2.51 -26.45 -10.21
N CYS A 68 1.46 -25.74 -9.82
CA CYS A 68 0.10 -26.27 -9.81
C CYS A 68 -0.47 -26.50 -11.23
N THR A 69 -0.17 -25.61 -12.18
CA THR A 69 -0.60 -25.76 -13.58
C THR A 69 0.10 -26.91 -14.29
N GLN A 70 1.36 -27.16 -13.93
CA GLN A 70 2.14 -28.28 -14.45
C GLN A 70 1.52 -29.65 -14.12
N THR A 71 1.00 -29.81 -12.89
CA THR A 71 0.32 -31.04 -12.47
C THR A 71 -1.05 -31.25 -13.13
N ALA A 72 -1.66 -30.18 -13.68
CA ALA A 72 -2.98 -30.21 -14.29
C ALA A 72 -2.96 -30.49 -15.82
N SER A 73 -1.79 -30.83 -16.38
CA SER A 73 -1.52 -30.82 -17.83
C SER A 73 -2.23 -31.88 -18.70
N SER A 74 -3.22 -32.62 -18.20
CA SER A 74 -4.05 -33.52 -19.03
C SER A 74 -5.41 -32.96 -19.44
N GLU A 75 -5.99 -31.97 -18.73
CA GLU A 75 -7.28 -31.37 -19.11
C GLU A 75 -7.35 -29.87 -18.78
N VAL A 76 -7.01 -29.02 -19.76
CA VAL A 76 -7.04 -27.55 -19.66
C VAL A 76 -8.45 -27.00 -19.34
N TYR A 77 -9.51 -27.78 -19.61
CA TYR A 77 -10.90 -27.38 -19.37
C TYR A 77 -11.37 -27.55 -17.92
N GLN A 78 -10.59 -28.19 -17.06
CA GLN A 78 -10.89 -28.29 -15.62
C GLN A 78 -9.72 -27.75 -14.79
N LEU A 79 -9.45 -26.44 -14.93
CA LEU A 79 -8.65 -25.73 -13.92
C LEU A 79 -9.46 -25.74 -12.61
N ALA A 80 -9.34 -26.83 -11.84
CA ALA A 80 -9.94 -26.97 -10.52
C ALA A 80 -9.42 -25.87 -9.58
N GLY A 81 -10.15 -25.59 -8.50
CA GLY A 81 -10.09 -24.33 -7.76
C GLY A 81 -8.71 -23.83 -7.29
N GLY A 82 -7.74 -24.71 -6.99
CA GLY A 82 -6.42 -24.34 -6.49
C GLY A 82 -5.62 -23.42 -7.45
N PRO A 83 -5.29 -23.87 -8.68
CA PRO A 83 -4.65 -23.04 -9.70
C PRO A 83 -5.37 -21.72 -10.00
N LEU A 84 -6.71 -21.73 -10.03
CA LEU A 84 -7.50 -20.52 -10.27
C LEU A 84 -7.32 -19.50 -9.14
N MET A 85 -7.38 -19.95 -7.88
CA MET A 85 -7.14 -19.10 -6.70
C MET A 85 -5.73 -18.49 -6.71
N LEU A 86 -4.72 -19.26 -7.11
CA LEU A 86 -3.35 -18.76 -7.27
C LEU A 86 -3.25 -17.69 -8.38
N LEU A 87 -3.90 -17.92 -9.53
CA LEU A 87 -3.94 -16.94 -10.61
C LEU A 87 -4.61 -15.63 -10.15
N VAL A 88 -5.76 -15.72 -9.49
CA VAL A 88 -6.48 -14.57 -8.92
C VAL A 88 -5.58 -13.82 -7.94
N THR A 89 -4.87 -14.54 -7.08
CA THR A 89 -3.93 -13.94 -6.11
C THR A 89 -2.79 -13.21 -6.83
N ILE A 90 -2.20 -13.81 -7.88
CA ILE A 90 -1.15 -13.16 -8.68
C ILE A 90 -1.68 -11.88 -9.34
N VAL A 91 -2.87 -11.93 -9.94
CA VAL A 91 -3.49 -10.76 -10.58
C VAL A 91 -3.73 -9.66 -9.54
N LEU A 92 -4.28 -10.00 -8.37
CA LEU A 92 -4.49 -9.03 -7.28
C LEU A 92 -3.17 -8.43 -6.80
N CYS A 93 -2.12 -9.22 -6.60
CA CYS A 93 -0.80 -8.73 -6.20
C CYS A 93 -0.18 -7.82 -7.27
N LYS A 94 -0.34 -8.14 -8.57
CA LYS A 94 0.12 -7.30 -9.67
C LYS A 94 -0.65 -5.98 -9.74
N SER A 95 -1.98 -6.02 -9.58
CA SER A 95 -2.80 -4.82 -9.50
C SER A 95 -2.43 -3.95 -8.31
N TRP A 96 -2.16 -4.56 -7.14
CA TRP A 96 -1.67 -3.85 -5.96
C TRP A 96 -0.33 -3.17 -6.22
N LEU A 97 0.61 -3.87 -6.85
CA LEU A 97 1.90 -3.30 -7.25
C LEU A 97 1.71 -2.12 -8.21
N LEU A 98 0.77 -2.21 -9.15
CA LEU A 98 0.47 -1.12 -10.08
C LEU A 98 -0.13 0.09 -9.36
N ILE A 99 -1.08 -0.12 -8.44
CA ILE A 99 -1.63 0.95 -7.57
C ILE A 99 -0.50 1.59 -6.76
N TYR A 100 0.38 0.77 -6.20
CA TYR A 100 1.53 1.24 -5.43
C TYR A 100 2.52 2.05 -6.29
N MET A 101 2.79 1.64 -7.53
CA MET A 101 3.64 2.42 -8.45
C MET A 101 2.96 3.71 -8.92
N SER A 102 1.63 3.71 -9.02
CA SER A 102 0.83 4.89 -9.35
C SER A 102 0.95 6.01 -8.30
N ARG A 103 1.47 5.71 -7.10
CA ARG A 103 1.78 6.73 -6.08
C ARG A 103 2.82 7.76 -6.51
N LEU A 104 3.60 7.50 -7.56
CA LEU A 104 4.59 8.45 -8.09
C LEU A 104 3.98 9.44 -9.09
N HIS A 105 2.75 9.18 -9.53
CA HIS A 105 2.01 10.03 -10.44
C HIS A 105 1.33 11.19 -9.69
N ALA A 106 0.85 12.23 -10.39
CA ALA A 106 0.13 13.35 -9.78
C ALA A 106 -1.13 12.90 -9.00
N VAL A 107 -1.82 11.88 -9.49
CA VAL A 107 -2.97 11.23 -8.80
C VAL A 107 -2.52 10.49 -7.53
N GLY A 108 -1.24 10.14 -7.46
CA GLY A 108 -0.61 9.37 -6.39
C GLY A 108 -0.53 10.06 -5.04
N VAL A 109 -0.72 11.39 -4.99
CA VAL A 109 -0.76 12.17 -3.73
C VAL A 109 -1.83 11.61 -2.79
N ARG A 110 -3.03 11.31 -3.31
CA ARG A 110 -4.12 10.73 -2.51
C ARG A 110 -3.83 9.29 -2.08
N ILE A 111 -3.24 8.50 -2.97
CA ILE A 111 -2.81 7.12 -2.65
C ILE A 111 -1.77 7.15 -1.53
N HIS A 112 -0.86 8.11 -1.55
CA HIS A 112 0.14 8.29 -0.50
C HIS A 112 -0.50 8.66 0.84
N ALA A 113 -1.48 9.56 0.85
CA ALA A 113 -2.24 9.92 2.05
C ALA A 113 -2.96 8.70 2.65
N ILE A 114 -3.65 7.92 1.82
CA ILE A 114 -4.37 6.70 2.24
C ILE A 114 -3.39 5.67 2.78
N SER A 115 -2.27 5.44 2.08
CA SER A 115 -1.26 4.48 2.52
C SER A 115 -0.63 4.90 3.85
N ASN A 116 -0.25 6.16 3.99
CA ASN A 116 0.42 6.66 5.20
C ASN A 116 -0.54 6.65 6.40
N SER A 117 -1.81 7.04 6.23
CA SER A 117 -2.83 6.97 7.29
C SER A 117 -3.13 5.54 7.73
N LEU A 118 -3.13 4.57 6.80
CA LEU A 118 -3.25 3.14 7.15
C LEU A 118 -2.03 2.61 7.91
N THR A 119 -0.83 3.07 7.58
CA THR A 119 0.41 2.68 8.27
C THR A 119 0.72 3.50 9.53
N GLY A 120 -0.12 4.50 9.84
CA GLY A 120 0.02 5.35 11.00
C GLY A 120 0.05 4.53 12.30
N GLY A 121 0.82 4.99 13.29
CA GLY A 121 1.02 4.25 14.54
C GLY A 121 -0.29 3.88 15.23
N ALA A 122 -1.20 4.84 15.34
CA ALA A 122 -2.51 4.65 15.96
C ALA A 122 -3.41 3.70 15.14
N THR A 123 -3.55 3.92 13.83
CA THR A 123 -4.35 3.05 12.94
C THR A 123 -3.84 1.61 12.97
N ARG A 124 -2.52 1.40 12.94
CA ARG A 124 -1.91 0.06 13.00
C ARG A 124 -2.19 -0.64 14.33
N GLN A 125 -2.08 0.08 15.45
CA GLN A 125 -2.42 -0.46 16.78
C GLN A 125 -3.90 -0.85 16.84
N MET A 126 -4.79 0.02 16.37
CA MET A 126 -6.23 -0.23 16.36
C MET A 126 -6.61 -1.41 15.45
N MET A 127 -6.00 -1.51 14.27
CA MET A 127 -6.19 -2.63 13.35
C MET A 127 -5.71 -3.95 13.96
N ALA A 128 -4.57 -3.95 14.65
CA ALA A 128 -4.06 -5.12 15.35
C ALA A 128 -5.00 -5.58 16.48
N ILE A 129 -5.51 -4.64 17.28
CA ILE A 129 -6.52 -4.95 18.33
C ILE A 129 -7.77 -5.54 17.69
N THR A 130 -8.28 -4.94 16.62
CA THR A 130 -9.44 -5.42 15.88
C THR A 130 -9.24 -6.84 15.36
N LEU A 131 -8.07 -7.13 14.77
CA LEU A 131 -7.74 -8.46 14.26
C LEU A 131 -7.65 -9.50 15.38
N MET A 132 -7.10 -9.15 16.54
CA MET A 132 -7.05 -10.05 17.70
C MET A 132 -8.44 -10.39 18.22
N ILE A 133 -9.32 -9.39 18.32
CA ILE A 133 -10.72 -9.60 18.71
C ILE A 133 -11.45 -10.42 17.63
N PHE A 134 -11.22 -10.13 16.35
CA PHE A 134 -11.86 -10.89 15.27
C PHE A 134 -11.43 -12.36 15.28
N ALA A 135 -10.13 -12.61 15.49
CA ALA A 135 -9.61 -13.97 15.63
C ALA A 135 -10.22 -14.70 16.82
N SER A 136 -10.48 -14.03 17.95
CA SER A 136 -11.11 -14.68 19.12
C SER A 136 -12.55 -15.09 18.84
N PHE A 137 -13.35 -14.25 18.17
CA PHE A 137 -14.70 -14.61 17.74
C PHE A 137 -14.70 -15.73 16.69
N CYS A 138 -13.79 -15.68 15.71
CA CYS A 138 -13.63 -16.76 14.73
C CYS A 138 -13.32 -18.10 15.40
N LEU A 139 -12.43 -18.12 16.40
CA LEU A 139 -12.13 -19.34 17.16
C LEU A 139 -13.35 -19.82 17.97
N ALA A 140 -14.10 -18.91 18.60
CA ALA A 140 -15.33 -19.26 19.29
C ALA A 140 -16.36 -19.89 18.34
N PHE A 141 -16.54 -19.33 17.14
CA PHE A 141 -17.43 -19.92 16.12
C PHE A 141 -16.95 -21.27 15.63
N LEU A 142 -15.64 -21.47 15.41
CA LEU A 142 -15.10 -22.78 15.04
C LEU A 142 -15.34 -23.84 16.12
N ILE A 143 -15.30 -23.45 17.40
CA ILE A 143 -15.56 -24.36 18.52
C ILE A 143 -17.06 -24.69 18.65
N LEU A 144 -17.95 -23.74 18.39
CA LEU A 144 -19.40 -23.93 18.48
C LEU A 144 -19.97 -24.62 17.23
N ALA A 145 -19.52 -24.26 16.03
CA ALA A 145 -20.01 -24.79 14.75
C ALA A 145 -19.22 -26.02 14.28
N ARG A 146 -18.99 -27.00 15.16
CA ARG A 146 -18.14 -28.19 14.85
C ARG A 146 -18.65 -29.05 13.70
N SER A 147 -19.93 -28.95 13.36
CA SER A 147 -20.56 -29.71 12.27
C SER A 147 -20.35 -29.08 10.89
N LYS A 148 -19.90 -27.83 10.82
CA LYS A 148 -19.77 -27.07 9.58
C LYS A 148 -18.32 -27.03 9.11
N ASP A 149 -18.12 -26.90 7.80
CA ASP A 149 -16.78 -26.76 7.24
C ASP A 149 -16.10 -25.48 7.75
N HIS A 150 -14.83 -25.58 8.15
CA HIS A 150 -14.10 -24.47 8.77
C HIS A 150 -13.98 -23.26 7.84
N GLY A 151 -13.75 -23.51 6.54
CA GLY A 151 -13.66 -22.45 5.54
C GLY A 151 -14.97 -21.68 5.41
N TRP A 152 -16.09 -22.40 5.43
CA TRP A 152 -17.43 -21.83 5.38
C TRP A 152 -17.77 -21.00 6.62
N VAL A 153 -17.40 -21.47 7.82
CA VAL A 153 -17.60 -20.74 9.08
C VAL A 153 -16.79 -19.44 9.10
N LEU A 154 -15.50 -19.51 8.72
CA LEU A 154 -14.62 -18.34 8.65
C LEU A 154 -15.10 -17.32 7.62
N ALA A 155 -15.53 -17.77 6.44
CA ALA A 155 -16.08 -16.89 5.41
C ALA A 155 -17.38 -16.22 5.88
N SER A 156 -18.26 -16.95 6.55
CA SER A 156 -19.51 -16.41 7.10
C SER A 156 -19.24 -15.42 8.25
N ALA A 157 -18.29 -15.69 9.13
CA ALA A 157 -17.86 -14.77 10.20
C ALA A 157 -17.21 -13.50 9.66
N TYR A 158 -16.33 -13.61 8.66
CA TYR A 158 -15.75 -12.46 7.97
C TYR A 158 -16.85 -11.56 7.36
N ARG A 159 -17.78 -12.17 6.62
CA ARG A 159 -18.86 -11.45 5.94
C ARG A 159 -19.85 -10.81 6.92
N GLY A 160 -20.29 -11.58 7.93
CA GLY A 160 -21.27 -11.13 8.91
C GLY A 160 -20.71 -10.12 9.92
N LEU A 161 -19.52 -10.36 10.46
CA LEU A 161 -18.95 -9.49 11.50
C LEU A 161 -18.26 -8.24 10.95
N LEU A 162 -17.46 -8.32 9.88
CA LEU A 162 -16.70 -7.16 9.41
C LEU A 162 -17.50 -6.25 8.46
N PHE A 163 -18.43 -6.83 7.69
CA PHE A 163 -19.24 -6.06 6.73
C PHE A 163 -20.70 -5.89 7.14
N GLY A 164 -21.13 -6.54 8.23
CA GLY A 164 -22.53 -6.50 8.63
C GLY A 164 -23.48 -7.16 7.62
N ASP A 165 -22.99 -8.08 6.78
CA ASP A 165 -23.83 -8.78 5.81
C ASP A 165 -24.78 -9.73 6.54
N GLY A 166 -26.08 -9.45 6.43
CA GLY A 166 -27.15 -10.24 7.05
C GLY A 166 -27.04 -11.72 6.71
N SER A 167 -26.77 -12.06 5.44
CA SER A 167 -26.65 -13.46 5.03
C SER A 167 -25.40 -14.15 5.62
N GLY A 168 -24.37 -13.40 6.04
CA GLY A 168 -23.25 -13.96 6.79
C GLY A 168 -23.63 -14.29 8.23
N LEU A 169 -24.49 -13.47 8.84
CA LEU A 169 -25.02 -13.66 10.19
C LEU A 169 -26.09 -14.77 10.23
N ASP A 170 -26.95 -14.86 9.21
CA ASP A 170 -27.97 -15.91 9.07
C ASP A 170 -27.31 -17.29 9.05
N ASN A 171 -26.23 -17.43 8.28
CA ASN A 171 -25.38 -18.61 8.22
C ASN A 171 -24.77 -18.99 9.59
N LEU A 172 -24.56 -18.01 10.47
CA LEU A 172 -24.05 -18.20 11.83
C LEU A 172 -25.18 -18.34 12.86
N GLY A 173 -26.40 -18.68 12.44
CA GLY A 173 -27.50 -19.03 13.33
C GLY A 173 -28.38 -17.84 13.75
N LEU A 174 -28.31 -16.72 13.04
CA LEU A 174 -29.25 -15.60 13.22
C LEU A 174 -30.47 -15.68 12.29
N ASN A 175 -30.63 -16.77 11.53
CA ASN A 175 -31.79 -16.91 10.66
C ASN A 175 -33.09 -16.95 11.49
N VAL A 176 -34.05 -16.12 11.09
CA VAL A 176 -35.35 -15.91 11.75
C VAL A 176 -36.43 -16.85 11.18
N ASP A 177 -36.13 -17.60 10.11
CA ASP A 177 -37.07 -18.57 9.53
C ASP A 177 -37.49 -19.62 10.58
N GLU A 178 -38.80 -19.76 10.83
CA GLU A 178 -39.34 -20.57 11.93
C GLU A 178 -38.85 -22.03 11.93
N GLU A 179 -38.69 -22.62 10.73
CA GLU A 179 -38.22 -24.01 10.57
C GLU A 179 -36.72 -24.17 10.89
N GLU A 180 -35.90 -23.16 10.59
CA GLU A 180 -34.47 -23.17 10.86
C GLU A 180 -34.14 -22.71 12.29
N TYR A 181 -34.92 -21.77 12.82
CA TYR A 181 -34.76 -21.25 14.17
C TYR A 181 -34.86 -22.36 15.23
N ALA A 182 -35.81 -23.30 15.05
CA ALA A 182 -35.96 -24.46 15.95
C ALA A 182 -34.73 -25.40 15.96
N ARG A 183 -33.88 -25.34 14.92
CA ARG A 183 -32.65 -26.14 14.81
C ARG A 183 -31.39 -25.36 15.20
N ASN A 184 -31.49 -24.05 15.39
CA ASN A 184 -30.34 -23.22 15.69
C ASN A 184 -29.89 -23.41 17.15
N ASP A 185 -28.58 -23.57 17.32
CA ASP A 185 -27.98 -23.61 18.65
C ASP A 185 -28.10 -22.22 19.30
N VAL A 186 -28.83 -22.16 20.41
CA VAL A 186 -29.06 -20.93 21.19
C VAL A 186 -27.73 -20.28 21.58
N MET A 187 -26.69 -21.07 21.87
CA MET A 187 -25.37 -20.54 22.22
C MET A 187 -24.69 -19.87 21.02
N LEU A 188 -24.81 -20.47 19.83
CA LEU A 188 -24.26 -19.90 18.60
C LEU A 188 -24.95 -18.57 18.26
N CYS A 189 -26.28 -18.54 18.37
CA CYS A 189 -27.08 -17.32 18.18
C CYS A 189 -26.66 -16.22 19.18
N GLY A 190 -26.50 -16.55 20.46
CA GLY A 190 -26.06 -15.61 21.49
C GLY A 190 -24.67 -15.02 21.21
N VAL A 191 -23.68 -15.84 20.85
CA VAL A 191 -22.33 -15.38 20.49
C VAL A 191 -22.36 -14.52 19.23
N ASN A 192 -23.20 -14.87 18.24
CA ASN A 192 -23.36 -14.10 17.02
C ASN A 192 -23.99 -12.72 17.26
N LEU A 193 -24.99 -12.64 18.12
CA LEU A 193 -25.61 -11.37 18.52
C LEU A 193 -24.62 -10.45 19.24
N ILE A 194 -23.84 -11.00 20.17
CA ILE A 194 -22.79 -10.25 20.87
C ILE A 194 -21.70 -9.80 19.89
N GLY A 195 -21.25 -10.70 19.02
CA GLY A 195 -20.23 -10.41 18.01
C GLY A 195 -20.66 -9.32 17.05
N SER A 196 -21.85 -9.43 16.47
CA SER A 196 -22.39 -8.42 15.53
C SER A 196 -22.57 -7.06 16.19
N THR A 197 -23.09 -7.01 17.42
CA THR A 197 -23.20 -5.76 18.20
C THR A 197 -21.81 -5.15 18.41
N PHE A 198 -20.84 -5.94 18.85
CA PHE A 198 -19.50 -5.46 19.15
C PHE A 198 -18.76 -4.96 17.89
N PHE A 199 -18.81 -5.71 16.79
CA PHE A 199 -18.12 -5.32 15.56
C PHE A 199 -18.79 -4.17 14.83
N ASN A 200 -20.09 -4.28 14.55
CA ASN A 200 -20.78 -3.32 13.69
C ASN A 200 -21.05 -1.99 14.42
N ILE A 201 -21.31 -2.02 15.73
CA ILE A 201 -21.65 -0.81 16.48
C ILE A 201 -20.41 -0.19 17.15
N ILE A 202 -19.52 -0.99 17.75
CA ILE A 202 -18.41 -0.44 18.54
C ILE A 202 -17.15 -0.32 17.68
N ILE A 203 -16.66 -1.44 17.14
CA ILE A 203 -15.35 -1.49 16.48
C ILE A 203 -15.35 -0.71 15.17
N LEU A 204 -16.36 -0.88 14.31
CA LEU A 204 -16.42 -0.18 13.03
C LEU A 204 -16.44 1.34 13.21
N ASN A 205 -17.28 1.84 14.13
CA ASN A 205 -17.34 3.26 14.45
C ASN A 205 -16.01 3.79 15.03
N LEU A 206 -15.34 3.01 15.87
CA LEU A 206 -14.04 3.39 16.42
C LEU A 206 -12.94 3.42 15.34
N ILE A 207 -12.93 2.47 14.40
CA ILE A 207 -12.00 2.48 13.26
C ILE A 207 -12.22 3.71 12.40
N ILE A 208 -13.48 4.06 12.09
CA ILE A 208 -13.80 5.25 11.29
C ILE A 208 -13.28 6.51 12.00
N ALA A 209 -13.54 6.65 13.30
CA ALA A 209 -13.10 7.81 14.08
C ALA A 209 -11.56 7.94 14.13
N VAL A 210 -10.85 6.85 14.42
CA VAL A 210 -9.37 6.83 14.46
C VAL A 210 -8.79 7.10 13.07
N TYR A 211 -9.35 6.46 12.04
CA TYR A 211 -8.87 6.62 10.67
C TYR A 211 -9.09 8.04 10.16
N SER A 212 -10.25 8.66 10.42
CA SER A 212 -10.52 10.05 10.02
C SER A 212 -9.53 11.00 10.67
N ASN A 213 -9.30 10.87 11.99
CA ASN A 213 -8.37 11.73 12.71
C ASN A 213 -6.92 11.56 12.22
N GLU A 214 -6.48 10.33 11.93
CA GLU A 214 -5.14 10.09 11.37
C GLU A 214 -5.03 10.54 9.91
N TYR A 215 -6.10 10.40 9.13
CA TYR A 215 -6.16 10.88 7.76
C TYR A 215 -6.01 12.40 7.70
N ASP A 216 -6.76 13.13 8.52
CA ASP A 216 -6.72 14.60 8.57
C ASP A 216 -5.32 15.13 8.94
N LYS A 217 -4.68 14.51 9.95
CA LYS A 217 -3.28 14.84 10.32
C LYS A 217 -2.33 14.64 9.14
N VAL A 218 -2.42 13.48 8.48
CA VAL A 218 -1.53 13.13 7.38
C VAL A 218 -1.80 14.00 6.15
N GLN A 219 -3.05 14.37 5.89
CA GLN A 219 -3.44 15.13 4.71
C GLN A 219 -2.70 16.47 4.58
N HIS A 220 -2.41 17.15 5.69
CA HIS A 220 -1.67 18.42 5.69
C HIS A 220 -0.19 18.24 5.32
N GLU A 221 0.42 17.12 5.70
CA GLU A 221 1.85 16.86 5.45
C GLU A 221 2.11 16.13 4.10
N VAL A 222 1.05 15.60 3.50
CA VAL A 222 1.13 14.77 2.29
C VAL A 222 1.88 15.40 1.12
N PRO A 223 1.73 16.70 0.77
CA PRO A 223 2.48 17.28 -0.34
C PRO A 223 3.99 17.20 -0.15
N LEU A 224 4.47 17.48 1.08
CA LEU A 224 5.89 17.42 1.42
C LEU A 224 6.39 15.97 1.41
N HIS A 225 5.66 15.05 2.06
CA HIS A 225 6.01 13.64 2.09
C HIS A 225 6.00 13.02 0.68
N PHE A 226 5.06 13.43 -0.17
CA PHE A 226 4.99 12.99 -1.56
C PHE A 226 6.20 13.45 -2.38
N LEU A 227 6.62 14.71 -2.26
CA LEU A 227 7.82 15.21 -2.95
C LEU A 227 9.09 14.52 -2.43
N HIS A 228 9.22 14.35 -1.11
CA HIS A 228 10.34 13.63 -0.51
C HIS A 228 10.36 12.17 -0.96
N ALA A 229 9.22 11.49 -0.96
CA ALA A 229 9.08 10.13 -1.45
C ALA A 229 9.51 10.04 -2.92
N ARG A 230 8.99 10.92 -3.79
CA ARG A 230 9.38 10.98 -5.21
C ARG A 230 10.87 11.23 -5.40
N ALA A 231 11.47 12.16 -4.66
CA ALA A 231 12.90 12.41 -4.69
C ALA A 231 13.69 11.16 -4.29
N LYS A 232 13.29 10.52 -3.19
CA LYS A 232 13.89 9.25 -2.75
C LYS A 232 13.77 8.18 -3.83
N TYR A 233 12.62 8.02 -4.49
CA TYR A 233 12.48 7.05 -5.58
C TYR A 233 13.31 7.40 -6.79
N CYS A 234 13.27 8.64 -7.25
CA CYS A 234 14.08 9.08 -8.38
C CYS A 234 15.55 8.77 -8.10
N VAL A 235 16.05 9.09 -6.90
CA VAL A 235 17.43 8.77 -6.50
C VAL A 235 17.67 7.26 -6.39
N MET A 236 16.77 6.49 -5.78
CA MET A 236 16.93 5.03 -5.66
C MET A 236 16.90 4.34 -7.03
N TYR A 237 15.96 4.70 -7.90
CA TYR A 237 15.89 4.21 -9.27
C TYR A 237 17.15 4.62 -10.01
N TYR A 238 17.51 5.90 -9.97
CA TYR A 238 18.72 6.42 -10.57
C TYR A 238 19.97 5.65 -10.16
N LEU A 239 20.18 5.42 -8.86
CA LEU A 239 21.30 4.62 -8.36
C LEU A 239 21.16 3.12 -8.69
N SER A 240 19.95 2.58 -8.88
CA SER A 240 19.68 1.20 -9.34
C SER A 240 20.00 0.93 -10.79
N CYS A 241 20.05 1.97 -11.59
CA CYS A 241 20.44 1.91 -12.98
C CYS A 241 21.94 1.62 -13.18
N ASN A 242 22.77 1.84 -12.15
CA ASN A 242 24.22 1.59 -12.18
C ASN A 242 24.59 0.11 -11.93
N LEU A 243 23.83 -0.83 -12.48
CA LEU A 243 24.17 -2.26 -12.43
C LEU A 243 25.39 -2.58 -13.31
N LEU A 244 25.50 -1.89 -14.45
CA LEU A 244 26.64 -1.96 -15.36
C LEU A 244 27.29 -0.58 -15.39
N GLN A 245 28.58 -0.52 -15.03
CA GLN A 245 29.36 0.69 -15.19
C GLN A 245 29.30 1.12 -16.66
N TRP A 246 28.82 2.34 -16.89
CA TRP A 246 28.85 2.93 -18.21
C TRP A 246 30.29 2.98 -18.73
N ARG A 247 30.51 2.45 -19.93
CA ARG A 247 31.82 2.52 -20.60
C ARG A 247 31.80 3.40 -21.83
N SER A 248 30.84 3.25 -22.73
CA SER A 248 30.72 4.06 -23.95
C SER A 248 29.39 3.83 -24.68
N GLU A 249 29.01 4.74 -25.58
CA GLU A 249 27.87 4.58 -26.50
C GLU A 249 28.01 3.31 -27.37
N GLN A 250 29.24 2.95 -27.75
CA GLN A 250 29.50 1.71 -28.49
C GLN A 250 29.16 0.47 -27.67
N PHE A 251 29.44 0.48 -26.35
CA PHE A 251 29.07 -0.61 -25.47
C PHE A 251 27.56 -0.74 -25.31
N LYS A 252 26.83 0.38 -25.16
CA LYS A 252 25.36 0.40 -25.14
C LYS A 252 24.76 -0.20 -26.41
N LEU A 253 25.22 0.27 -27.57
CA LEU A 253 24.78 -0.23 -28.87
C LEU A 253 25.07 -1.73 -29.00
N PHE A 254 26.26 -2.18 -28.59
CA PHE A 254 26.63 -3.60 -28.59
C PHE A 254 25.69 -4.44 -27.72
N VAL A 255 25.40 -4.02 -26.48
CA VAL A 255 24.48 -4.74 -25.58
C VAL A 255 23.07 -4.80 -26.18
N MET A 256 22.59 -3.71 -26.77
CA MET A 256 21.27 -3.67 -27.39
C MET A 256 21.18 -4.58 -28.61
N VAL A 257 22.18 -4.55 -29.50
CA VAL A 257 22.27 -5.43 -30.67
C VAL A 257 22.36 -6.90 -30.23
N ALA A 258 23.20 -7.21 -29.23
CA ALA A 258 23.34 -8.56 -28.70
C ALA A 258 22.02 -9.08 -28.10
N ALA A 259 21.28 -8.25 -27.39
CA ALA A 259 20.01 -8.62 -26.79
C ALA A 259 18.90 -8.83 -27.84
N VAL A 260 18.81 -7.96 -28.86
CA VAL A 260 17.88 -8.14 -29.99
C VAL A 260 18.24 -9.39 -30.80
N ALA A 261 19.53 -9.63 -31.06
CA ALA A 261 19.99 -10.83 -31.73
C ALA A 261 19.65 -12.10 -30.92
N ALA A 262 19.85 -12.08 -29.60
CA ALA A 262 19.45 -13.18 -28.72
C ALA A 262 17.94 -13.46 -28.77
N ALA A 263 17.10 -12.41 -28.75
CA ALA A 263 15.66 -12.56 -28.88
C ALA A 263 15.24 -13.10 -30.27
N ALA A 264 15.87 -12.64 -31.34
CA ALA A 264 15.63 -13.14 -32.69
C ALA A 264 16.05 -14.62 -32.84
N VAL A 265 17.21 -14.98 -32.32
CA VAL A 265 17.69 -16.38 -32.27
C VAL A 265 16.72 -17.25 -31.46
N ALA A 266 16.21 -16.75 -30.32
CA ALA A 266 15.19 -17.45 -29.55
C ALA A 266 13.94 -17.70 -30.41
N MET A 267 13.40 -16.68 -31.07
CA MET A 267 12.20 -16.81 -31.91
C MET A 267 12.41 -17.80 -33.06
N VAL A 268 13.54 -17.72 -33.76
CA VAL A 268 13.86 -18.62 -34.88
C VAL A 268 14.10 -20.06 -34.39
N ALA A 269 14.84 -20.25 -33.29
CA ALA A 269 15.08 -21.56 -32.70
C ALA A 269 13.77 -22.24 -32.27
N CYS A 270 12.79 -21.46 -31.78
CA CYS A 270 11.46 -21.96 -31.45
C CYS A 270 10.74 -22.56 -32.67
N THR A 271 10.90 -21.93 -33.84
CA THR A 271 10.25 -22.37 -35.08
C THR A 271 10.96 -23.55 -35.75
N LEU A 272 12.30 -23.57 -35.74
CA LEU A 272 13.08 -24.56 -36.50
C LEU A 272 13.35 -25.84 -35.72
N TRP A 273 13.46 -25.75 -34.40
CA TRP A 273 13.79 -26.90 -33.55
C TRP A 273 12.77 -27.07 -32.44
N PRO A 274 11.66 -27.79 -32.71
CA PRO A 274 10.69 -28.13 -31.67
C PRO A 274 11.28 -28.99 -30.54
N PHE A 275 12.51 -29.53 -30.73
CA PHE A 275 13.28 -30.25 -29.72
C PHE A 275 14.12 -29.36 -28.80
N TRP A 276 14.32 -28.07 -29.14
CA TRP A 276 14.95 -27.16 -28.19
C TRP A 276 14.09 -27.09 -26.94
N SER A 277 14.73 -27.24 -25.78
CA SER A 277 14.00 -27.12 -24.53
C SER A 277 13.39 -25.71 -24.46
N PHE A 278 12.08 -25.65 -24.24
CA PHE A 278 11.32 -24.41 -24.01
C PHE A 278 12.02 -23.48 -23.00
N TRP A 279 12.83 -24.06 -22.12
CA TRP A 279 13.68 -23.43 -21.13
C TRP A 279 14.81 -22.57 -21.67
N SER A 280 15.60 -23.12 -22.58
CA SER A 280 16.69 -22.39 -23.20
C SER A 280 16.14 -21.14 -23.89
N LEU A 281 14.96 -21.27 -24.48
CA LEU A 281 14.22 -20.17 -25.11
C LEU A 281 13.78 -19.10 -24.11
N ALA A 282 13.08 -19.51 -23.05
CA ALA A 282 12.52 -18.59 -22.07
C ALA A 282 13.62 -17.91 -21.24
N LEU A 283 14.71 -18.62 -20.94
CA LEU A 283 15.90 -18.04 -20.31
C LEU A 283 16.55 -17.01 -21.24
N LEU A 284 16.75 -17.36 -22.52
CA LEU A 284 17.34 -16.46 -23.51
C LEU A 284 16.49 -15.19 -23.69
N LEU A 285 15.16 -15.33 -23.76
CA LEU A 285 14.23 -14.19 -23.83
C LEU A 285 14.25 -13.35 -22.55
N SER A 286 14.28 -13.97 -21.37
CA SER A 286 14.36 -13.24 -20.10
C SER A 286 15.67 -12.46 -19.96
N VAL A 287 16.80 -13.07 -20.36
CA VAL A 287 18.10 -12.41 -20.41
C VAL A 287 18.09 -11.28 -21.42
N ALA A 288 17.58 -11.50 -22.62
CA ALA A 288 17.45 -10.46 -23.65
C ALA A 288 16.60 -9.28 -23.17
N GLN A 289 15.44 -9.54 -22.56
CA GLN A 289 14.58 -8.49 -21.99
C GLN A 289 15.30 -7.71 -20.88
N SER A 290 16.03 -8.40 -20.00
CA SER A 290 16.78 -7.77 -18.91
C SER A 290 17.93 -6.91 -19.43
N LEU A 291 18.63 -7.38 -20.48
CA LEU A 291 19.71 -6.62 -21.14
C LEU A 291 19.17 -5.39 -21.89
N ILE A 292 18.03 -5.50 -22.58
CA ILE A 292 17.37 -4.36 -23.22
C ILE A 292 16.95 -3.34 -22.17
N ALA A 293 16.32 -3.78 -21.08
CA ALA A 293 15.93 -2.90 -19.98
C ALA A 293 17.16 -2.21 -19.37
N ALA A 294 18.24 -2.96 -19.12
CA ALA A 294 19.49 -2.41 -18.61
C ALA A 294 20.11 -1.38 -19.58
N ALA A 295 20.13 -1.67 -20.89
CA ALA A 295 20.68 -0.76 -21.91
C ALA A 295 19.85 0.51 -22.09
N MET A 296 18.51 0.41 -22.05
CA MET A 296 17.63 1.59 -22.11
C MET A 296 17.76 2.48 -20.88
N VAL A 297 18.06 1.88 -19.74
CA VAL A 297 18.29 2.55 -18.48
C VAL A 297 19.61 3.33 -18.47
N GLN A 298 20.59 2.95 -19.31
CA GLN A 298 21.83 3.69 -19.42
C GLN A 298 21.63 5.03 -20.14
N CYS A 299 21.90 6.12 -19.42
CA CYS A 299 21.70 7.50 -19.87
C CYS A 299 23.01 8.30 -19.81
N GLU A 300 23.29 9.10 -20.84
CA GLU A 300 24.53 9.88 -21.00
C GLU A 300 24.80 10.85 -19.84
N TRP A 301 23.73 11.38 -19.22
CA TRP A 301 23.78 12.27 -18.06
C TRP A 301 24.67 11.75 -16.93
N PHE A 302 24.83 10.43 -16.83
CA PHE A 302 25.40 9.75 -15.68
C PHE A 302 26.57 8.84 -16.04
N SER A 303 27.12 9.02 -17.25
CA SER A 303 28.38 8.40 -17.60
C SER A 303 29.51 8.94 -16.72
N MET A 304 30.52 8.12 -16.42
CA MET A 304 31.74 8.59 -15.73
C MET A 304 32.48 9.69 -16.52
N GLU A 305 32.19 9.78 -17.82
CA GLU A 305 32.69 10.80 -18.75
C GLU A 305 31.68 11.96 -18.96
N GLY A 306 30.50 11.86 -18.36
CA GLY A 306 29.35 12.74 -18.60
C GLY A 306 29.24 13.90 -17.62
N VAL A 307 28.12 14.59 -17.71
CA VAL A 307 27.85 15.83 -16.95
C VAL A 307 27.97 15.63 -15.43
N ALA A 308 27.71 14.42 -14.92
CA ALA A 308 27.90 14.06 -13.51
C ALA A 308 29.36 14.15 -13.01
N PHE A 309 30.37 14.10 -13.89
CA PHE A 309 31.78 14.30 -13.51
C PHE A 309 32.16 15.78 -13.44
N SER A 310 31.37 16.67 -14.06
CA SER A 310 31.52 18.10 -13.79
C SER A 310 31.14 18.35 -12.33
N ASN A 311 31.99 19.04 -11.57
CA ASN A 311 31.74 19.46 -10.18
C ASN A 311 30.55 20.44 -10.04
N GLN A 312 29.65 20.49 -11.02
CA GLN A 312 28.45 21.30 -10.99
C GLN A 312 27.35 20.56 -10.23
N GLU A 313 26.60 21.31 -9.45
CA GLU A 313 25.45 20.77 -8.73
C GLU A 313 24.31 20.50 -9.71
N HIS A 314 23.84 19.25 -9.73
CA HIS A 314 22.72 18.83 -10.58
C HIS A 314 21.45 18.70 -9.75
N PHE A 315 20.39 19.36 -10.20
CA PHE A 315 19.08 19.31 -9.53
C PHE A 315 18.13 18.38 -10.29
N ILE A 316 17.48 17.47 -9.55
CA ILE A 316 16.41 16.64 -10.11
C ILE A 316 15.16 17.52 -10.23
N TRP A 317 14.95 18.12 -11.41
CA TRP A 317 13.85 19.05 -11.66
C TRP A 317 12.47 18.45 -11.40
N ILE A 318 12.32 17.12 -11.54
CA ILE A 318 11.09 16.36 -11.26
C ILE A 318 10.63 16.50 -9.79
N CYS A 319 11.55 16.83 -8.88
CA CYS A 319 11.29 16.99 -7.46
C CYS A 319 11.37 18.46 -7.01
N HIS A 320 11.47 19.40 -7.96
CA HIS A 320 11.44 20.80 -7.63
C HIS A 320 10.05 21.17 -7.12
N LYS A 321 9.99 21.68 -5.89
CA LYS A 321 8.75 22.18 -5.31
C LYS A 321 8.36 23.44 -6.08
N SER A 322 7.28 23.38 -6.87
CA SER A 322 6.74 24.55 -7.59
C SER A 322 6.54 25.74 -6.66
N ASP A 323 6.12 25.46 -5.44
CA ASP A 323 5.78 26.47 -4.43
C ASP A 323 7.03 27.13 -3.81
N LEU A 324 8.25 26.61 -4.05
CA LEU A 324 9.48 27.25 -3.58
C LEU A 324 9.77 28.55 -4.36
N VAL A 325 9.36 28.58 -5.63
CA VAL A 325 9.49 29.78 -6.48
C VAL A 325 8.56 30.87 -5.98
N ASP A 326 7.35 30.52 -5.55
CA ASP A 326 6.41 31.49 -4.98
C ASP A 326 6.85 31.96 -3.59
N HIS A 327 7.41 31.11 -2.72
CA HIS A 327 7.86 31.57 -1.40
C HIS A 327 9.10 32.49 -1.43
N SER A 328 9.99 32.37 -2.41
CA SER A 328 11.13 33.31 -2.54
C SER A 328 10.75 34.69 -3.09
N LEU A 329 9.64 34.79 -3.83
CA LEU A 329 9.03 36.08 -4.21
C LEU A 329 8.05 36.58 -3.14
N LEU A 330 7.42 35.64 -2.42
CA LEU A 330 6.55 35.93 -1.30
C LEU A 330 7.32 36.18 0.00
N ASP A 331 8.62 35.96 0.17
CA ASP A 331 9.31 36.35 1.42
C ASP A 331 9.41 37.88 1.62
N SER A 332 9.01 38.65 0.61
CA SER A 332 8.72 40.08 0.75
C SER A 332 7.24 40.41 1.05
N SER A 333 6.34 39.42 0.98
CA SER A 333 4.89 39.55 1.21
C SER A 333 4.27 38.52 2.17
N SER A 334 5.06 37.57 2.69
CA SER A 334 4.70 36.54 3.66
C SER A 334 4.59 37.15 5.05
N SER A 335 5.41 38.17 5.35
CA SER A 335 5.17 39.07 6.47
C SER A 335 3.77 39.69 6.40
N HIS A 336 3.37 40.17 5.22
CA HIS A 336 2.07 40.79 5.04
C HIS A 336 0.89 39.81 5.14
N GLN A 337 1.08 38.56 4.73
CA GLN A 337 0.05 37.52 4.78
C GLN A 337 -0.08 36.88 6.17
N GLU A 338 1.04 36.77 6.89
CA GLU A 338 1.07 36.36 8.30
C GLU A 338 0.47 37.47 9.18
N ASP A 339 0.74 38.74 8.87
CA ASP A 339 0.07 39.91 9.48
C ASP A 339 -1.44 39.92 9.17
N GLU A 340 -1.86 39.68 7.91
CA GLU A 340 -3.29 39.62 7.56
C GLU A 340 -4.00 38.44 8.26
N PHE A 341 -3.32 37.30 8.39
CA PHE A 341 -3.86 36.15 9.13
C PHE A 341 -3.96 36.45 10.63
N GLN A 342 -2.95 37.11 11.22
CA GLN A 342 -3.01 37.56 12.61
C GLN A 342 -4.11 38.60 12.85
N ASP A 343 -4.32 39.52 11.91
CA ASP A 343 -5.40 40.51 11.97
C ASP A 343 -6.78 39.85 11.91
N ARG A 344 -6.98 38.86 11.02
CA ARG A 344 -8.23 38.07 10.99
C ARG A 344 -8.41 37.25 12.27
N LEU A 345 -7.34 36.73 12.85
CA LEU A 345 -7.38 36.03 14.14
C LEU A 345 -7.78 36.97 15.28
N ALA A 346 -7.26 38.20 15.27
CA ALA A 346 -7.63 39.24 16.23
C ALA A 346 -9.10 39.64 16.06
N GLU A 347 -9.59 39.78 14.83
CA GLU A 347 -11.00 40.06 14.52
C GLU A 347 -11.92 38.94 14.99
N VAL A 348 -11.57 37.68 14.72
CA VAL A 348 -12.33 36.52 15.18
C VAL A 348 -12.34 36.45 16.72
N ARG A 349 -11.20 36.72 17.38
CA ARG A 349 -11.14 36.79 18.84
C ARG A 349 -12.03 37.90 19.39
N ALA A 350 -12.02 39.09 18.79
CA ALA A 350 -12.88 40.20 19.20
C ALA A 350 -14.38 39.89 18.99
N LEU A 351 -14.74 39.25 17.88
CA LEU A 351 -16.11 38.79 17.62
C LEU A 351 -16.55 37.75 18.66
N MET A 352 -15.66 36.82 19.00
CA MET A 352 -15.94 35.77 19.98
C MET A 352 -16.11 36.35 21.39
N GLU A 353 -15.26 37.29 21.79
CA GLU A 353 -15.41 38.04 23.05
C GLU A 353 -16.70 38.85 23.10
N SER A 354 -17.08 39.50 21.99
CA SER A 354 -18.35 40.22 21.87
C SER A 354 -19.55 39.27 22.07
N ARG A 355 -19.53 38.09 21.43
CA ARG A 355 -20.58 37.07 21.61
C ARG A 355 -20.62 36.53 23.04
N CYS A 356 -19.47 36.28 23.66
CA CYS A 356 -19.41 35.84 25.06
C CYS A 356 -20.04 36.88 26.01
N ARG A 357 -19.71 38.17 25.86
CA ARG A 357 -20.35 39.25 26.64
C ARG A 357 -21.86 39.33 26.39
N GLY A 358 -22.29 39.09 25.15
CA GLY A 358 -23.71 38.99 24.81
C GLY A 358 -24.42 37.88 25.58
N ILE A 359 -23.82 36.68 25.62
CA ILE A 359 -24.34 35.54 26.38
C ILE A 359 -24.35 35.83 27.88
N GLU A 360 -23.28 36.38 28.44
CA GLU A 360 -23.21 36.78 29.86
C GLU A 360 -24.32 37.76 30.23
N SER A 361 -24.63 38.73 29.36
CA SER A 361 -25.73 39.67 29.59
C SER A 361 -27.11 39.00 29.58
N GLN A 362 -27.31 38.02 28.69
CA GLN A 362 -28.56 37.24 28.63
C GLN A 362 -28.72 36.36 29.87
N VAL A 363 -27.64 35.71 30.32
CA VAL A 363 -27.62 34.92 31.56
C VAL A 363 -27.96 35.81 32.75
N ALA A 364 -27.33 36.98 32.88
CA ALA A 364 -27.65 37.92 33.95
C ALA A 364 -29.10 38.44 33.92
N GLN A 365 -29.70 38.56 32.73
CA GLN A 365 -31.11 38.92 32.60
C GLN A 365 -32.04 37.78 33.03
N VAL A 366 -31.66 36.53 32.73
CA VAL A 366 -32.40 35.34 33.18
C VAL A 366 -32.33 35.22 34.71
N ASP A 367 -31.16 35.41 35.31
CA ASP A 367 -30.99 35.40 36.78
C ASP A 367 -31.93 36.43 37.45
N ARG A 368 -31.95 37.68 36.96
CA ARG A 368 -32.84 38.71 37.52
C ARG A 368 -34.33 38.35 37.37
N LYS A 369 -34.71 37.70 36.27
CA LYS A 369 -36.09 37.22 36.09
C LYS A 369 -36.40 36.08 37.05
N LEU A 370 -35.43 35.20 37.31
CA LEU A 370 -35.56 34.12 38.27
C LEU A 370 -35.75 34.68 39.69
N ASP A 371 -34.91 35.65 40.09
CA ASP A 371 -35.01 36.32 41.39
C ASP A 371 -36.37 37.03 41.57
N SER A 372 -36.85 37.69 40.51
CA SER A 372 -38.18 38.32 40.54
C SER A 372 -39.32 37.31 40.69
N ILE A 373 -39.20 36.12 40.10
CA ILE A 373 -40.21 35.06 40.24
C ILE A 373 -40.16 34.48 41.66
N LEU A 374 -38.95 34.28 42.21
CA LEU A 374 -38.77 33.81 43.58
C LEU A 374 -39.37 34.80 44.59
N ALA A 375 -39.14 36.10 44.43
CA ALA A 375 -39.74 37.13 45.28
C ALA A 375 -41.28 37.15 45.21
N MET A 376 -41.87 36.99 44.01
CA MET A 376 -43.33 36.89 43.86
C MET A 376 -43.90 35.64 44.53
N LEU A 377 -43.16 34.53 44.54
CA LEU A 377 -43.57 33.30 45.21
C LEU A 377 -43.53 33.45 46.74
N GLU A 378 -42.50 34.10 47.27
CA GLU A 378 -42.38 34.39 48.71
C GLU A 378 -43.48 35.34 49.22
N GLU A 379 -43.99 36.26 48.40
CA GLU A 379 -45.11 37.14 48.78
C GLU A 379 -46.49 36.44 48.76
N THR A 380 -46.60 35.28 48.10
CA THR A 380 -47.85 34.51 48.04
C THR A 380 -48.00 33.44 49.14
N GLU A 381 -46.94 33.18 49.91
CA GLU A 381 -47.00 32.39 51.16
C GLU A 381 -47.30 33.29 52.37
#